data_AF-A0A965C4Q2-F1
#
_entry.id   AF-A0A965C4Q2-F1
#
_cell.length_a   1.000
_cell.length_b   1.000
_cell.length_c   1.000
_cell.angle_alpha   90.00
_cell.angle_beta   90.00
_cell.angle_gamma   90.00
#
_symmetry.space_group_name_H-M   'P 1'
#
loop_
_entity.id
_entity.type
_entity.pdbx_description
1 polymer ?
#
loop_
_entity_poly.entity_id
_entity_poly.type
_entity_poly.pdbx_seq_one_letter_code
_entity_poly.pdbx_strand_id
1 'polypeptide(L)' 'ALQAGAYFKQASQVITIDGVRAEYEDGFGLARASNTTPVVVIRFEADDAAALARIKADFRKAFEAVKPGLALPF' A
#
# COMPACT_ATOMS: atom_id res chain seq x y z
N ALA A 1 7.91 8.25 -5.86
CA ALA A 1 8.12 6.94 -6.50
C ALA A 1 6.85 6.07 -6.44
N LEU A 2 6.35 5.69 -5.25
CA LEU A 2 5.10 4.91 -5.13
C LEU A 2 3.85 5.62 -5.69
N GLN A 3 3.75 6.95 -5.50
CA GLN A 3 2.62 7.77 -5.96
C GLN A 3 2.50 7.90 -7.50
N ALA A 4 3.54 7.54 -8.27
CA ALA A 4 3.62 7.79 -9.71
C ALA A 4 3.49 6.51 -10.57
N GLY A 5 3.42 5.33 -9.96
CA GLY A 5 3.33 4.07 -10.69
C GLY A 5 1.95 3.41 -10.55
N ALA A 6 1.48 2.80 -11.63
CA ALA A 6 0.24 2.03 -11.68
C ALA A 6 0.41 0.64 -11.02
N TYR A 7 0.70 0.62 -9.72
CA TYR A 7 0.93 -0.62 -8.96
C TYR A 7 -0.36 -1.27 -8.48
N PHE A 8 -1.39 -0.46 -8.21
CA PHE A 8 -2.65 -0.89 -7.59
C PHE A 8 -3.74 -1.07 -8.66
N LYS A 9 -3.59 -2.07 -9.53
CA LYS A 9 -4.48 -2.25 -10.69
C LYS A 9 -5.92 -2.61 -10.33
N GLN A 10 -6.12 -3.25 -9.19
CA GLN A 10 -7.44 -3.64 -8.70
C GLN A 10 -8.06 -2.58 -7.77
N ALA A 11 -7.32 -1.51 -7.47
CA ALA A 11 -7.86 -0.42 -6.67
C ALA A 11 -8.86 0.39 -7.52
N SER A 12 -10.02 0.68 -6.95
CA SER A 12 -11.01 1.58 -7.53
C SER A 12 -10.53 3.03 -7.51
N GLN A 13 -9.71 3.39 -6.52
CA GLN A 13 -9.14 4.72 -6.39
C GLN A 13 -7.76 4.68 -5.74
N VAL A 14 -6.86 5.54 -6.21
CA VAL A 14 -5.58 5.82 -5.54
C VAL A 14 -5.55 7.29 -5.14
N ILE A 15 -5.41 7.55 -3.85
CA ILE A 15 -5.36 8.88 -3.23
C ILE A 15 -3.93 9.14 -2.77
N THR A 16 -3.37 10.30 -3.17
CA THR A 16 -1.95 10.63 -2.95
C THR A 16 -1.73 11.88 -2.11
N ILE A 17 -2.75 12.35 -1.39
CA ILE A 17 -2.70 13.59 -0.60
C ILE A 17 -1.71 13.47 0.56
N ASP A 18 -1.73 12.34 1.28
CA ASP A 18 -0.83 12.04 2.39
C ASP A 18 -0.33 10.59 2.28
N GLY A 19 0.77 10.42 1.57
CA GLY A 19 1.30 9.11 1.19
C GLY A 19 0.56 8.52 0.00
N VAL A 20 0.26 7.22 0.07
CA VAL A 20 -0.48 6.47 -0.93
C VAL A 20 -1.55 5.67 -0.22
N ARG A 21 -2.81 5.97 -0.54
CA ARG A 21 -3.97 5.18 -0.13
C ARG A 21 -4.62 4.57 -1.36
N ALA A 22 -4.75 3.25 -1.40
CA ALA A 22 -5.43 2.52 -2.46
C ALA A 22 -6.72 1.93 -1.88
N GLU A 23 -7.86 2.35 -2.43
CA GLU A 23 -9.19 1.85 -2.10
C GLU A 23 -9.55 0.70 -3.04
N TYR A 24 -10.08 -0.38 -2.50
CA TYR A 24 -10.62 -1.54 -3.22
C TYR A 24 -12.10 -1.67 -2.86
N GLU A 25 -12.84 -2.50 -3.61
CA GLU A 25 -14.27 -2.75 -3.30
C GLU A 25 -14.47 -3.38 -1.92
N ASP A 26 -13.50 -4.18 -1.48
CA ASP A 26 -13.53 -5.06 -0.30
C ASP A 26 -12.43 -4.70 0.73
N GLY A 27 -11.89 -3.48 0.69
CA GLY A 27 -10.86 -3.03 1.63
C GLY A 27 -10.01 -1.85 1.18
N PHE A 28 -8.96 -1.54 1.95
CA PHE A 28 -7.99 -0.51 1.58
C PHE A 28 -6.57 -0.82 2.08
N GLY A 29 -5.58 -0.19 1.44
CA GLY A 29 -4.22 -0.08 1.95
C GLY A 29 -3.75 1.37 2.02
N LEU A 30 -3.00 1.72 3.05
CA LEU A 30 -2.39 3.04 3.25
C LEU A 30 -0.90 2.86 3.54
N ALA A 31 -0.06 3.61 2.86
CA ALA A 31 1.35 3.79 3.19
C ALA A 31 1.70 5.28 3.19
N ARG A 32 2.17 5.81 4.33
CA ARG A 32 2.58 7.22 4.43
C ARG A 32 3.84 7.39 5.26
N ALA A 33 4.57 8.48 5.04
CA ALA A 33 5.66 8.85 5.92
C ALA A 33 5.11 9.28 7.29
N SER A 34 5.79 8.92 8.37
CA SER A 34 5.48 9.46 9.70
C SER A 34 5.92 10.93 9.78
N ASN A 35 5.09 11.76 10.44
CA ASN A 35 5.38 13.18 10.61
C ASN A 35 6.45 13.45 11.68
N THR A 36 6.64 12.52 12.61
CA THR A 36 7.47 12.73 13.82
C THR A 36 8.66 11.79 13.91
N THR A 37 8.71 10.75 13.07
CA THR A 37 9.79 9.74 13.09
C THR A 37 10.17 9.34 11.66
N PRO A 38 11.43 8.93 11.40
CA PRO A 38 11.89 8.58 10.06
C PRO A 38 11.45 7.16 9.65
N VAL A 39 10.14 6.90 9.70
CA VAL A 39 9.53 5.60 9.37
C VAL A 39 8.38 5.78 8.40
N VAL A 40 8.09 4.73 7.63
CA VAL A 40 6.86 4.62 6.84
C VAL A 40 5.85 3.83 7.65
N VAL A 41 4.66 4.40 7.83
CA VAL A 41 3.53 3.74 8.49
C VAL A 41 2.65 3.13 7.43
N ILE A 42 2.24 1.88 7.66
CA ILE A 42 1.43 1.10 6.74
C ILE A 42 0.23 0.52 7.48
N ARG A 43 -0.96 0.57 6.87
CA ARG A 43 -2.19 -0.03 7.38
C ARG A 43 -2.95 -0.72 6.26
N PHE A 44 -3.53 -1.87 6.55
CA PHE A 44 -4.38 -2.63 5.65
C PHE A 44 -5.66 -3.02 6.36
N GLU A 45 -6.80 -2.88 5.68
CA GLU A 45 -8.10 -3.38 6.12
C GLU A 45 -8.80 -4.03 4.94
N ALA A 46 -9.55 -5.09 5.22
CA ALA A 46 -10.35 -5.78 4.23
C ALA A 46 -11.49 -6.53 4.89
N ASP A 47 -12.52 -6.84 4.11
CA ASP A 47 -13.71 -7.56 4.58
C ASP A 47 -13.42 -9.02 4.94
N ASP A 48 -12.43 -9.63 4.28
CA ASP A 48 -11.99 -10.99 4.54
C ASP A 48 -10.46 -11.20 4.41
N ALA A 49 -10.00 -12.38 4.80
CA ALA A 49 -8.58 -12.73 4.79
C ALA A 49 -7.98 -12.81 3.38
N ALA A 50 -8.77 -13.18 2.37
CA ALA A 50 -8.32 -13.30 0.99
C ALA A 50 -8.11 -11.91 0.37
N ALA A 51 -9.05 -10.99 0.58
CA ALA A 51 -8.94 -9.59 0.22
C ALA A 51 -7.75 -8.93 0.91
N LEU A 52 -7.57 -9.16 2.22
CA LEU A 52 -6.43 -8.63 2.98
C LEU A 52 -5.08 -9.12 2.40
N ALA A 53 -4.98 -10.40 2.08
CA ALA A 53 -3.77 -10.97 1.48
C ALA A 53 -3.49 -10.38 0.09
N ARG A 54 -4.53 -10.18 -0.74
CA ARG A 54 -4.42 -9.55 -2.06
C ARG A 54 -3.92 -8.11 -1.96
N ILE A 55 -4.52 -7.31 -1.08
CA ILE A 55 -4.11 -5.91 -0.86
C ILE A 55 -2.66 -5.83 -0.37
N LYS A 56 -2.26 -6.67 0.60
CA LYS A 56 -0.86 -6.75 1.06
C LYS A 56 0.10 -7.11 -0.07
N ALA A 57 -0.28 -8.05 -0.93
CA ALA A 57 0.55 -8.48 -2.06
C ALA A 57 0.77 -7.35 -3.08
N ASP A 58 -0.24 -6.54 -3.37
CA ASP A 58 -0.12 -5.40 -4.26
C ASP A 58 0.84 -4.34 -3.69
N PHE A 59 0.75 -4.04 -2.39
CA PHE A 59 1.70 -3.15 -1.74
C PHE A 59 3.12 -3.72 -1.72
N ARG A 60 3.30 -5.03 -1.48
CA ARG A 60 4.63 -5.66 -1.56
C ARG A 60 5.26 -5.47 -2.93
N LYS A 61 4.51 -5.70 -4.02
CA LYS A 61 4.99 -5.47 -5.40
C LYS A 61 5.37 -4.01 -5.62
N ALA A 62 4.56 -3.08 -5.12
CA ALA A 62 4.84 -1.65 -5.24
C ALA A 62 6.14 -1.25 -4.52
N PHE A 63 6.35 -1.74 -3.29
CA PHE A 63 7.59 -1.51 -2.54
C PHE A 63 8.80 -2.15 -3.21
N GLU A 64 8.69 -3.39 -3.68
CA GLU A 64 9.78 -4.09 -4.36
C GLU A 64 10.21 -3.36 -5.64
N ALA A 65 9.26 -2.82 -6.41
CA ALA A 65 9.56 -2.05 -7.61
C ALA A 65 10.33 -0.75 -7.31
N VAL A 66 10.12 -0.16 -6.13
CA VAL A 66 10.76 1.11 -5.74
C VAL A 66 12.08 0.88 -5.00
N LYS A 67 12.14 -0.16 -4.16
CA LYS A 67 13.32 -0.54 -3.39
C LYS A 67 13.40 -2.08 -3.33
N PRO A 68 14.08 -2.71 -4.31
CA PRO A 68 14.24 -4.14 -4.34
C PRO A 68 14.92 -4.68 -3.09
N GLY A 69 14.52 -5.87 -2.64
CA GLY A 69 15.09 -6.53 -1.46
C GLY A 69 14.72 -5.89 -0.11
N LEU A 70 13.68 -5.06 -0.07
CA LEU A 70 13.20 -4.48 1.18
C LEU A 70 12.50 -5.53 2.04
N ALA A 71 13.02 -5.78 3.25
CA ALA A 71 12.33 -6.61 4.23
C ALA A 71 11.09 -5.87 4.76
N LEU A 72 9.90 -6.35 4.39
CA LEU A 72 8.61 -5.80 4.83
C LEU A 72 8.05 -6.63 6.00
N PRO A 73 7.56 -6.00 7.07
CA PRO A 73 7.11 -6.69 8.29
C PRO A 73 5.64 -7.19 8.21
N PHE A 74 5.10 -7.40 7.01
CA PHE A 74 3.72 -7.81 6.76
C PHE A 74 3.64 -8.77 5.58
#